data_AF-A0A7X2MTP3-F1
#
_entry.id   AF-A0A7X2MTP3-F1
#
_cell.length_a   1.000
_cell.length_b   1.000
_cell.length_c   1.000
_cell.angle_alpha   90.00
_cell.angle_beta   90.00
_cell.angle_gamma   90.00
#
_symmetry.space_group_name_H-M   'P 1'
#
loop_
_entity.id
_entity.type
_entity.pdbx_description
1 polymer ?
#
loop_
_entity_poly.entity_id
_entity_poly.type
_entity_poly.pdbx_seq_one_letter_code
_entity_poly.pdbx_strand_id
1 'polypeptide(L)'
;ILYERVDGSTKPWLFTTEDGQPHWREVPYRLALGDVDAQLQAVIAGLGVAQMPSWLIQHAVKQGDLEIILPQLQPEGLTLSVVWPRRKQFLPKVDALLSALTALEIR
;
A
#
# COMPACT_ATOMS: atom_id res chain seq x y z
N ILE A 1 -3.64 13.96 0.76
CA ILE A 1 -4.08 13.23 1.96
C ILE A 1 -2.97 12.25 2.31
N LEU A 2 -2.49 12.28 3.56
CA LEU A 2 -1.43 11.39 4.04
C LEU A 2 -1.99 10.31 4.96
N TYR A 3 -1.25 9.21 5.06
CA TYR A 3 -1.51 8.20 6.08
C TYR A 3 -0.79 8.62 7.36
N GLU A 4 -1.51 8.72 8.45
CA GLU A 4 -0.98 8.98 9.77
C GLU A 4 -0.59 7.66 10.43
N ARG A 5 0.62 7.59 10.97
CA ARG A 5 1.09 6.44 11.74
C ARG A 5 0.59 6.56 13.17
N VAL A 6 0.64 5.45 13.90
CA VAL A 6 0.21 5.39 15.32
C VAL A 6 0.99 6.37 16.22
N ASP A 7 2.22 6.74 15.83
CA ASP A 7 3.05 7.71 16.54
C ASP A 7 2.73 9.18 16.21
N GLY A 8 1.70 9.44 15.41
CA GLY A 8 1.29 10.76 14.94
C GLY A 8 2.15 11.31 13.80
N SER A 9 3.18 10.59 13.35
CA SER A 9 3.95 10.98 12.17
C SER A 9 3.22 10.62 10.88
N THR A 10 3.43 11.38 9.82
CA THR A 10 2.87 11.05 8.50
C THR A 10 3.80 10.14 7.71
N LYS A 11 3.23 9.23 6.92
CA LYS A 11 4.00 8.42 5.96
C LYS A 11 4.35 9.28 4.74
N PRO A 12 5.63 9.52 4.41
CA PRO A 12 6.03 10.22 3.20
C PRO A 12 5.61 9.41 1.96
N TRP A 13 5.50 10.06 0.81
CA TRP A 13 5.22 9.37 -0.44
C TRP A 13 6.50 8.78 -1.02
N LEU A 14 6.39 7.57 -1.59
CA LEU A 14 7.49 6.90 -2.27
C LEU A 14 7.32 7.02 -3.78
N PHE A 15 8.32 7.55 -4.47
CA PHE A 15 8.33 7.67 -5.92
C PHE A 15 9.52 6.92 -6.51
N THR A 16 9.39 6.47 -7.76
CA THR A 16 10.55 6.04 -8.56
C THR A 16 11.11 7.25 -9.30
N THR A 17 12.40 7.53 -9.15
CA THR A 17 13.09 8.58 -9.92
C THR A 17 13.36 8.12 -11.35
N GLU A 18 13.77 9.05 -12.23
CA GLU A 18 14.15 8.73 -13.61
C GLU A 18 15.28 7.69 -13.68
N ASP A 19 16.17 7.67 -12.68
CA ASP A 19 17.26 6.70 -12.54
C ASP A 19 16.80 5.34 -11.96
N GLY A 20 15.49 5.13 -11.78
CA GLY A 20 14.89 3.90 -11.25
C GLY A 20 15.04 3.73 -9.73
N GLN A 21 15.48 4.76 -9.01
CA GLN A 21 15.73 4.67 -7.56
C GLN A 21 14.50 5.07 -6.74
N PRO A 22 14.22 4.38 -5.62
CA PRO A 22 13.18 4.78 -4.69
C PRO A 22 13.54 6.10 -3.99
N HIS A 23 12.62 7.05 -3.99
CA HIS A 23 12.78 8.35 -3.36
C HIS A 23 11.58 8.68 -2.46
N TRP A 24 11.84 8.77 -1.16
CA TRP A 24 10.85 9.21 -0.17
C TRP A 24 10.76 10.73 -0.15
N ARG A 25 9.55 11.26 -0.27
CA ARG A 25 9.30 12.68 -0.30
C ARG A 25 8.22 13.07 0.68
N GLU A 26 8.56 14.01 1.56
CA GLU A 26 7.58 14.75 2.35
C GLU A 26 6.76 15.64 1.40
N VAL A 27 5.44 15.55 1.51
CA VAL A 27 4.52 16.34 0.67
C VAL A 27 3.65 17.22 1.57
N PRO A 28 3.40 18.48 1.17
CA PRO A 28 2.40 19.30 1.86
C PRO A 28 1.06 18.59 1.89
N TYR A 29 0.38 18.62 3.03
CA TYR A 29 -0.89 17.94 3.21
C TYR A 29 -1.87 18.82 3.99
N ARG A 30 -3.17 18.55 3.78
CA ARG A 30 -4.28 19.21 4.49
C ARG A 30 -5.06 18.24 5.38
N LEU A 31 -4.86 16.94 5.18
CA LEU A 31 -5.54 15.86 5.87
C LEU A 31 -4.57 14.70 6.04
N ALA A 32 -4.45 14.21 7.27
CA ALA A 32 -3.76 12.98 7.63
C ALA A 32 -4.76 12.08 8.35
N LEU A 33 -4.81 10.81 7.97
CA LEU A 33 -5.78 9.84 8.51
C LEU A 33 -5.03 8.56 8.89
N GLY A 34 -5.27 8.08 10.11
CA GLY A 34 -4.68 6.84 10.63
C GLY A 34 -5.42 5.56 10.21
N ASP A 35 -6.44 5.69 9.37
CA ASP A 35 -7.25 4.60 8.86
C ASP A 35 -7.25 4.62 7.33
N VAL A 36 -7.02 3.46 6.73
CA VAL A 36 -6.81 3.34 5.28
C VAL A 36 -8.14 3.41 4.51
N ASP A 37 -9.23 2.91 5.09
CA ASP A 37 -10.57 3.00 4.49
C ASP A 37 -11.09 4.44 4.55
N ALA A 38 -10.86 5.14 5.67
CA ALA A 38 -11.16 6.56 5.79
C ALA A 38 -10.39 7.39 4.76
N GLN A 39 -9.11 7.06 4.53
CA GLN A 39 -8.30 7.69 3.50
C GLN A 39 -8.87 7.44 2.10
N LEU A 40 -9.27 6.20 1.79
CA LEU A 40 -9.89 5.86 0.51
C LEU A 40 -11.17 6.66 0.26
N GLN A 41 -12.07 6.68 1.23
CA GLN A 41 -13.34 7.40 1.13
C GLN A 41 -13.13 8.91 0.97
N ALA A 42 -12.12 9.49 1.63
CA ALA A 42 -11.79 10.89 1.47
C ALA A 42 -11.31 11.23 0.05
N VAL A 43 -10.55 10.33 -0.60
CA VAL A 43 -10.12 10.52 -2.00
C VAL A 43 -11.32 10.36 -2.94
N ILE A 44 -12.17 9.34 -2.75
CA ILE A 44 -13.40 9.13 -3.54
C ILE A 44 -14.34 10.34 -3.43
N ALA A 45 -14.43 10.95 -2.25
CA ALA A 45 -15.20 12.17 -2.03
C ALA A 45 -14.58 13.45 -2.65
N GLY A 46 -13.45 13.34 -3.35
CA GLY A 46 -12.80 14.46 -4.03
C GLY A 46 -12.02 15.40 -3.11
N LEU A 47 -11.66 14.98 -1.88
CA LEU A 47 -10.96 15.82 -0.91
C LEU A 47 -9.46 15.96 -1.18
N GLY A 48 -8.93 15.24 -2.17
CA GLY A 48 -7.55 15.40 -2.66
C GLY A 48 -6.96 14.10 -3.20
N VAL A 49 -5.63 14.07 -3.30
CA VAL A 49 -4.85 12.92 -3.81
C VAL A 49 -4.21 12.17 -2.64
N ALA A 50 -4.12 10.84 -2.73
CA ALA A 50 -3.37 10.00 -1.80
C ALA A 50 -2.50 8.97 -2.56
N GLN A 51 -1.42 8.54 -1.93
CA GLN A 51 -0.67 7.36 -2.36
C GLN A 51 -1.16 6.15 -1.55
N MET A 52 -1.74 5.16 -2.24
CA MET A 52 -2.39 4.00 -1.63
C MET A 52 -1.96 2.70 -2.32
N PRO A 53 -2.04 1.54 -1.64
CA PRO A 53 -1.76 0.25 -2.27
C PRO A 53 -2.72 -0.03 -3.43
N SER A 54 -2.20 -0.57 -4.54
CA SER A 54 -2.97 -0.84 -5.76
C SER A 54 -4.16 -1.77 -5.52
N TRP A 55 -3.97 -2.84 -4.74
CA TRP A 55 -5.01 -3.80 -4.39
C TRP A 55 -6.21 -3.16 -3.69
N LEU A 56 -5.99 -2.10 -2.90
CA LEU A 56 -7.03 -1.42 -2.16
C LEU A 56 -7.89 -0.54 -3.07
N ILE A 57 -7.25 0.19 -3.98
CA ILE A 57 -7.95 1.13 -4.86
C ILE A 57 -8.51 0.47 -6.13
N GLN A 58 -8.15 -0.80 -6.39
CA GLN A 58 -8.44 -1.49 -7.65
C GLN A 58 -9.93 -1.44 -8.02
N HIS A 59 -10.82 -1.62 -7.05
CA HIS A 59 -12.27 -1.57 -7.30
C HIS A 59 -12.73 -0.15 -7.67
N ALA A 60 -12.36 0.85 -6.88
CA ALA A 60 -12.74 2.25 -7.10
C ALA A 60 -12.20 2.79 -8.44
N VAL A 61 -10.99 2.40 -8.84
CA VAL A 61 -10.45 2.72 -10.16
C VAL A 61 -11.25 2.04 -11.27
N LYS A 62 -11.60 0.76 -11.11
CA LYS A 62 -12.45 0.03 -12.08
C LYS A 62 -13.84 0.63 -12.25
N GLN A 63 -14.41 1.20 -11.19
CA GLN A 63 -15.72 1.88 -11.23
C GLN A 63 -15.65 3.31 -11.78
N GLY A 64 -14.45 3.87 -11.93
CA GLY A 64 -14.25 5.26 -12.35
C GLY A 64 -14.38 6.29 -11.22
N ASP A 65 -14.48 5.83 -9.96
CA ASP A 65 -14.51 6.71 -8.78
C ASP A 65 -13.13 7.33 -8.51
N LEU A 66 -12.06 6.65 -8.96
CA LEU A 66 -10.67 7.09 -8.80
C LEU A 66 -9.90 6.99 -10.11
N GLU A 67 -8.93 7.89 -10.28
CA GLU A 67 -8.01 7.91 -11.41
C GLU A 67 -6.54 7.96 -10.93
N ILE A 68 -5.67 7.23 -11.63
CA ILE A 68 -4.23 7.24 -11.39
C ILE A 68 -3.61 8.41 -12.16
N ILE A 69 -3.09 9.40 -11.44
CA ILE A 69 -2.62 10.67 -12.04
C ILE A 69 -1.11 10.76 -12.34
N LEU A 70 -0.30 9.83 -11.83
CA LEU A 70 1.17 9.82 -12.03
C LEU A 70 1.70 8.39 -12.25
N PRO A 71 1.24 7.68 -13.30
CA PRO A 71 1.61 6.29 -13.54
C PRO A 71 3.13 6.09 -13.73
N GLN A 72 3.82 7.07 -14.29
CA GLN A 72 5.26 7.03 -14.56
C GLN A 72 6.15 7.14 -13.32
N LEU A 73 5.61 7.56 -12.18
CA LEU A 73 6.37 7.71 -10.92
C LEU A 73 6.04 6.61 -9.90
N GLN A 74 5.33 5.55 -10.32
CA GLN A 74 4.93 4.48 -9.42
C GLN A 74 6.15 3.72 -8.88
N PRO A 75 6.24 3.51 -7.56
CA PRO A 75 7.24 2.62 -6.99
C PRO A 75 6.96 1.17 -7.38
N GLU A 76 8.02 0.35 -7.36
CA GLU A 76 7.81 -1.09 -7.32
C GLU A 76 6.92 -1.47 -6.12
N GLY A 77 6.06 -2.47 -6.33
CA GLY A 77 5.13 -2.93 -5.33
C GLY A 77 5.83 -3.30 -4.01
N LEU A 78 5.14 -3.10 -2.89
CA LEU A 78 5.67 -3.48 -1.59
C LEU A 78 5.79 -5.01 -1.49
N THR A 79 6.97 -5.50 -1.11
CA THR A 79 7.18 -6.93 -0.84
C THR A 79 6.28 -7.39 0.31
N LEU A 80 5.46 -8.41 0.03
CA LEU A 80 4.69 -9.11 1.06
C LEU A 80 5.50 -10.31 1.55
N SER A 81 5.76 -10.34 2.85
CA SER A 81 6.55 -11.39 3.50
C SER A 81 5.69 -12.21 4.45
N VAL A 82 5.81 -13.52 4.37
CA VAL A 82 5.23 -14.44 5.38
C VAL A 82 6.28 -14.68 6.46
N VAL A 83 5.94 -14.45 7.73
CA VAL A 83 6.88 -14.54 8.86
C VAL A 83 6.34 -15.50 9.91
N TRP A 84 7.19 -16.42 10.40
CA TRP A 84 6.86 -17.36 11.46
C TRP A 84 8.06 -17.62 12.38
N PRO A 85 7.84 -18.10 13.63
CA PRO A 85 8.94 -18.47 14.51
C PRO A 85 9.75 -19.63 13.96
N ARG A 86 11.08 -19.50 13.89
CA ARG A 86 12.00 -20.54 13.38
C ARG A 86 11.78 -21.92 14.00
N ARG A 87 11.49 -21.99 15.31
CA ARG A 87 11.20 -23.25 16.03
C ARG A 87 9.98 -24.02 15.50
N LYS A 88 9.10 -23.37 14.73
CA LYS A 88 7.89 -23.96 14.15
C LYS A 88 8.08 -24.41 12.70
N GLN A 89 9.27 -24.25 12.10
CA GLN A 89 9.55 -24.56 10.69
C GLN A 89 9.10 -25.97 10.27
N PHE A 90 9.30 -26.96 11.14
CA PHE A 90 9.05 -28.37 10.82
C PHE A 90 7.66 -28.86 11.23
N LEU A 91 6.77 -27.98 11.70
CA LEU A 91 5.40 -28.38 12.01
C LEU A 91 4.61 -28.54 10.71
N PRO A 92 3.95 -29.70 10.47
CA PRO A 92 3.20 -29.94 9.23
C PRO A 92 2.14 -28.86 8.93
N LYS A 93 1.53 -28.29 9.97
CA LYS A 93 0.56 -27.20 9.82
C LYS A 93 1.17 -25.90 9.29
N VAL A 94 2.46 -25.63 9.56
CA VAL A 94 3.16 -24.45 9.03
C VAL A 94 3.47 -24.70 7.57
N ASP A 95 3.98 -25.88 7.23
CA ASP A 95 4.27 -26.27 5.84
C ASP A 95 3.01 -26.22 4.95
N ALA A 96 1.89 -26.75 5.44
CA ALA A 96 0.60 -26.67 4.75
C ALA A 96 0.13 -25.23 4.55
N LEU A 97 0.30 -24.36 5.55
CA LEU A 97 -0.06 -22.95 5.45
C LEU A 97 0.84 -22.21 4.44
N LEU A 98 2.15 -22.44 4.47
CA LEU A 98 3.09 -21.85 3.53
C LEU A 98 2.75 -22.27 2.09
N SER A 99 2.52 -23.56 1.88
CA SER A 99 2.11 -24.10 0.58
C SER A 99 0.82 -23.45 0.07
N ALA A 100 -0.17 -23.26 0.94
CA ALA A 100 -1.43 -22.60 0.58
C ALA A 100 -1.22 -21.11 0.24
N LEU A 101 -0.44 -20.37 1.03
CA LEU A 101 -0.20 -18.94 0.83
C LEU A 101 0.67 -18.66 -0.40
N THR A 102 1.68 -19.48 -0.68
CA THR A 102 2.54 -19.34 -1.86
C THR A 102 1.80 -19.64 -3.17
N ALA A 103 0.71 -20.41 -3.11
CA ALA A 103 -0.15 -20.66 -4.26
C ALA A 103 -1.13 -19.50 -4.57
N LEU A 104 -1.22 -18.47 -3.70
CA LEU A 104 -2.10 -17.33 -3.93
C LEU A 104 -1.45 -16.33 -4.90
N GLU A 105 -2.15 -16.02 -5.99
CA GLU A 105 -1.87 -14.84 -6.79
C GLU A 105 -2.53 -13.62 -6.16
N ILE A 106 -1.71 -12.67 -5.71
CA ILE A 106 -2.20 -11.36 -5.26
C ILE A 106 -2.17 -10.43 -6.48
N ARG A 107 -3.35 -10.10 -7.01
CA ARG A 107 -3.54 -9.23 -8.18
C ARG A 107 -4.06 -7.85 -7.80
#